data_AF-A0A3A4NC28-F1
#
_entry.id   AF-A0A3A4NC28-F1
#
_cell.length_a   1.000
_cell.length_b   1.000
_cell.length_c   1.000
_cell.angle_alpha   90.00
_cell.angle_beta   90.00
_cell.angle_gamma   90.00
#
_symmetry.space_group_name_H-M   'P 1'
#
loop_
_entity.id
_entity.type
_entity.pdbx_description
1 polymer ?
#
loop_
_entity_poly.entity_id
_entity_poly.type
_entity_poly.pdbx_seq_one_letter_code
_entity_poly.pdbx_strand_id
1 'polypeptide(L)'
;MKLLDLEPRFLTRIDDNNFREHDDIAQSDGVMFLCPKCLSRSERGKVGVHWCICWGPSVPQTTQPTPGRWGLVGTGYQDLSLIAGSSSVLLQGGCHAHFFIRDGEIVEA
;
A
#
# COMPACT_ATOMS: atom_id res chain seq x y z
N MET A 1 10.02 -8.83 -5.29
CA MET A 1 9.35 -7.96 -6.29
C MET A 1 9.41 -6.58 -5.69
N LYS A 2 9.86 -5.57 -6.43
CA LYS A 2 10.06 -4.25 -5.84
C LYS A 2 8.74 -3.51 -5.75
N LEU A 3 8.59 -2.67 -4.73
CA LEU A 3 7.45 -1.77 -4.62
C LEU A 3 7.35 -0.85 -5.85
N LEU A 4 8.49 -0.41 -6.40
CA LEU A 4 8.54 0.39 -7.62
C LEU A 4 7.93 -0.29 -8.85
N ASP A 5 7.90 -1.63 -8.90
CA ASP A 5 7.26 -2.38 -9.99
C ASP A 5 5.72 -2.27 -9.94
N LEU A 6 5.17 -1.80 -8.81
CA LEU A 6 3.74 -1.72 -8.50
C LEU A 6 3.14 -0.31 -8.68
N GLU A 7 3.84 0.60 -9.35
CA GLU A 7 3.40 1.99 -9.54
C GLU A 7 2.97 2.69 -8.24
N PRO A 8 3.84 2.75 -7.22
CA PRO A 8 3.47 3.28 -5.93
C PRO A 8 3.24 4.79 -5.99
N ARG A 9 2.27 5.26 -5.19
CA ARG A 9 1.88 6.66 -5.06
C ARG A 9 1.65 6.98 -3.60
N PHE A 10 2.35 7.98 -3.07
CA PHE A 10 2.02 8.51 -1.75
C PHE A 10 0.70 9.27 -1.82
N LEU A 11 -0.08 9.18 -0.75
CA LEU A 11 -1.42 9.76 -0.67
C LEU A 11 -1.51 10.72 0.51
N THR A 12 -2.18 11.86 0.35
CA THR A 12 -2.70 12.66 1.47
C THR A 12 -4.21 12.52 1.50
N ARG A 13 -4.80 12.27 2.67
CA ARG A 13 -6.24 12.19 2.84
C ARG A 13 -6.84 13.60 2.80
N ILE A 14 -7.91 13.77 2.02
CA ILE A 14 -8.71 15.01 2.02
C ILE A 14 -9.91 14.80 2.95
N ASP A 15 -10.64 13.70 2.74
CA ASP A 15 -11.77 13.26 3.56
C ASP A 15 -11.92 11.74 3.49
N ASP A 16 -13.04 11.18 3.94
CA ASP A 16 -13.24 9.72 3.98
C ASP A 16 -13.37 9.05 2.61
N ASN A 17 -13.67 9.81 1.56
CA ASN A 17 -13.86 9.31 0.20
C ASN A 17 -12.84 9.87 -0.79
N ASN A 18 -12.12 10.93 -0.42
CA ASN A 18 -11.20 11.63 -1.30
C ASN A 18 -9.78 11.66 -0.74
N PHE A 19 -8.82 11.48 -1.64
CA PHE A 19 -7.40 11.62 -1.40
C PHE A 19 -6.72 12.26 -2.61
N ARG A 20 -5.54 12.83 -2.37
CA ARG A 20 -4.65 13.35 -3.42
C ARG A 20 -3.36 12.56 -3.44
N GLU A 21 -2.72 12.51 -4.60
CA GLU A 21 -1.39 11.91 -4.77
C GLU A 21 -0.30 12.93 -4.42
N HIS A 22 0.85 12.44 -3.97
CA HIS A 22 2.02 13.23 -3.62
C HIS A 22 3.32 12.51 -4.01
N ASP A 23 4.40 13.27 -4.16
CA ASP A 23 5.73 12.75 -4.50
C ASP A 23 6.62 12.50 -3.28
N ASP A 24 6.13 12.82 -2.07
CA ASP A 24 6.93 12.86 -0.84
C ASP A 24 6.23 12.12 0.29
N ILE A 25 6.98 11.22 0.94
CA ILE A 25 6.55 10.44 2.10
C ILE A 25 6.24 11.33 3.30
N ALA A 26 6.97 12.44 3.49
CA ALA A 26 6.84 13.29 4.68
C ALA A 26 5.48 13.98 4.79
N GLN A 27 4.79 14.14 3.65
CA GLN A 27 3.46 14.74 3.55
C GLN A 27 2.37 13.68 3.29
N SER A 28 2.74 12.40 3.37
CA SER A 28 1.85 11.30 3.06
C SER A 28 1.12 10.80 4.30
N ASP A 29 -0.19 10.61 4.14
CA ASP A 29 -1.06 9.88 5.05
C ASP A 29 -1.17 8.41 4.67
N GLY A 30 -0.55 7.96 3.57
CA GLY A 30 -0.59 6.57 3.12
C GLY A 30 0.13 6.34 1.80
N VAL A 31 0.09 5.09 1.34
CA VAL A 31 0.64 4.67 0.05
C VAL A 31 -0.35 3.80 -0.70
N MET A 32 -0.48 4.02 -2.00
CA MET A 32 -1.26 3.21 -2.93
C MET A 32 -0.35 2.56 -3.96
N PHE A 33 -0.64 1.31 -4.32
CA PHE A 33 0.17 0.55 -5.28
C PHE A 33 -0.67 -0.60 -5.86
N LEU A 34 -0.26 -1.14 -7.01
CA LEU A 34 -0.89 -2.30 -7.63
C LEU A 34 -0.71 -3.55 -6.77
N CYS A 35 -1.75 -4.37 -6.64
CA CYS A 35 -1.69 -5.59 -5.85
C CYS A 35 -0.64 -6.57 -6.40
N PRO A 36 0.39 -6.95 -5.62
CA PRO A 36 1.49 -7.78 -6.11
C PRO A 36 1.01 -9.17 -6.54
N LYS A 37 0.05 -9.75 -5.81
CA LYS A 37 -0.54 -11.06 -6.12
C LYS A 37 -1.34 -11.06 -7.42
N CYS A 38 -2.07 -9.98 -7.69
CA CYS A 38 -2.81 -9.86 -8.95
C CYS A 38 -1.86 -9.61 -10.12
N LEU A 39 -0.84 -8.76 -9.94
CA LEU A 39 0.14 -8.48 -10.97
C LEU A 39 0.95 -9.72 -11.34
N SER A 40 1.42 -10.49 -10.35
CA SER A 40 2.21 -11.71 -10.59
C SER A 40 1.43 -12.81 -11.34
N ARG A 41 0.10 -12.78 -11.29
CA ARG A 41 -0.79 -13.74 -11.97
C ARG A 41 -1.34 -13.22 -13.30
N SER A 42 -1.08 -11.97 -13.65
CA SER A 42 -1.70 -11.36 -14.82
C SER A 42 -0.90 -11.67 -16.10
N GLU A 43 -1.54 -12.32 -17.06
CA GLU A 43 -0.99 -12.53 -18.40
C GLU A 43 -1.04 -11.27 -19.27
N ARG A 44 -1.87 -10.29 -18.89
CA ARG A 44 -2.08 -9.03 -19.64
C ARG A 44 -1.39 -7.83 -18.99
N GLY A 45 -0.36 -8.09 -18.19
CA GLY A 45 0.34 -7.04 -17.42
C GLY A 45 -0.59 -6.38 -16.40
N LYS A 46 -0.74 -5.06 -16.45
CA LYS A 46 -1.46 -4.29 -15.41
C LYS A 46 -2.98 -4.30 -15.57
N VAL A 47 -3.51 -4.75 -16.72
CA VAL A 47 -4.95 -4.73 -17.00
C VAL A 47 -5.69 -5.67 -16.04
N GLY A 48 -6.63 -5.14 -15.25
CA GLY A 48 -7.42 -5.91 -14.28
C GLY A 48 -6.76 -6.12 -12.91
N VAL A 49 -5.56 -5.57 -12.70
CA VAL A 49 -4.89 -5.55 -11.39
C VAL A 49 -5.50 -4.44 -10.53
N HIS A 50 -6.00 -4.78 -9.34
CA HIS A 50 -6.55 -3.76 -8.44
C HIS A 50 -5.46 -3.05 -7.64
N TRP A 51 -5.82 -1.89 -7.11
CA TRP A 51 -4.98 -1.09 -6.21
C TRP A 51 -5.17 -1.53 -4.76
N CYS A 52 -4.06 -1.60 -4.02
CA CYS A 52 -4.03 -1.67 -2.58
C CYS A 52 -3.73 -0.27 -2.03
N ILE A 53 -4.40 0.10 -0.94
CA ILE A 53 -4.09 1.32 -0.20
C ILE A 53 -3.73 0.93 1.23
N CYS A 54 -2.59 1.42 1.70
CA CYS A 54 -2.12 1.26 3.06
C CYS A 54 -2.05 2.63 3.73
N TRP A 55 -2.99 2.89 4.64
CA TRP A 55 -3.07 4.16 5.36
C TRP A 55 -2.09 4.22 6.53
N GLY A 56 -1.64 5.43 6.83
CA GLY A 56 -0.82 5.80 7.97
C GLY A 56 -1.60 5.82 9.29
N PRO A 57 -0.95 5.83 10.46
CA PRO A 57 -1.63 5.73 11.75
C PRO A 57 -2.47 6.95 12.12
N SER A 58 -2.20 8.11 11.51
CA SER A 58 -2.96 9.35 11.67
C SER A 58 -4.35 9.29 11.02
N VAL A 59 -4.56 8.41 10.04
CA VAL A 59 -5.82 8.31 9.30
C VAL A 59 -6.89 7.63 10.16
N PRO A 60 -8.10 8.22 10.34
CA PRO A 60 -9.17 7.63 11.14
C PRO A 60 -9.55 6.24 10.63
N GLN A 61 -9.81 5.27 11.52
CA GLN A 61 -10.23 3.90 11.15
C GLN A 61 -11.56 3.83 10.38
N THR A 62 -12.33 4.92 10.32
CA THR A 62 -13.53 5.03 9.49
C THR A 62 -13.21 5.18 8.00
N THR A 63 -12.02 5.68 7.65
CA THR A 63 -11.59 5.84 6.26
C THR A 63 -11.25 4.48 5.63
N GLN A 64 -11.87 4.18 4.49
CA GLN A 64 -11.63 2.94 3.74
C GLN A 64 -10.35 3.03 2.90
N PRO A 65 -9.64 1.92 2.63
CA PRO A 65 -9.91 0.57 3.15
C PRO A 65 -9.56 0.39 4.64
N THR A 66 -10.27 -0.55 5.25
CA THR A 66 -10.12 -1.01 6.65
C THR A 66 -9.82 -2.52 6.69
N PRO A 67 -9.26 -3.08 7.79
CA PRO A 67 -8.68 -2.44 8.96
C PRO A 67 -7.14 -2.37 8.81
N GLY A 68 -6.58 -1.22 8.45
CA GLY A 68 -5.16 -1.15 8.07
C GLY A 68 -4.51 0.19 8.35
N ARG A 69 -3.64 0.26 9.35
CA ARG A 69 -2.92 1.48 9.73
C ARG A 69 -1.46 1.13 10.04
N TRP A 70 -0.56 1.54 9.17
CA TRP A 70 0.87 1.22 9.25
C TRP A 70 1.68 2.49 9.37
N GLY A 71 2.73 2.51 10.19
CA GLY A 71 3.78 3.50 10.07
C GLY A 71 4.51 3.32 8.74
N LEU A 72 4.66 4.40 7.99
CA LEU A 72 5.45 4.46 6.77
C LEU A 72 6.88 4.85 7.17
N VAL A 73 7.81 3.90 7.13
CA VAL A 73 9.21 4.10 7.54
C VAL A 73 10.11 3.98 6.32
N GLY A 74 11.00 4.96 6.12
CA GLY A 74 11.90 5.03 4.97
C GLY A 74 12.06 6.47 4.50
N THR A 75 12.69 6.66 3.35
CA THR A 75 12.86 7.96 2.69
C THR A 75 12.06 8.08 1.40
N GLY A 76 11.65 6.96 0.81
CA GLY A 76 10.85 6.91 -0.40
C GLY A 76 10.39 5.50 -0.72
N TYR A 77 10.01 5.25 -1.97
CA TYR A 77 9.51 3.92 -2.39
C TYR A 77 10.59 2.83 -2.39
N GLN A 78 11.86 3.21 -2.55
CA GLN A 78 13.00 2.31 -2.67
C GLN A 78 13.35 1.60 -1.36
N ASP A 79 13.02 2.20 -0.23
CA ASP A 79 13.36 1.74 1.11
C ASP A 79 12.14 1.72 2.05
N LEU A 80 10.93 1.84 1.50
CA LEU A 80 9.69 1.87 2.29
C LEU A 80 9.49 0.54 3.05
N SER A 81 9.21 0.66 4.34
CA SER A 81 8.73 -0.41 5.20
C SER A 81 7.40 -0.01 5.84
N LEU A 82 6.44 -0.94 5.87
CA LEU A 82 5.18 -0.77 6.59
C LEU A 82 5.25 -1.42 7.97
N ILE A 83 5.11 -0.63 9.03
CA ILE A 83 5.30 -1.09 10.42
C ILE A 83 4.01 -0.94 11.22
N ALA A 84 3.52 -2.04 11.78
CA ALA A 84 2.39 -2.05 12.73
C ALA A 84 2.51 -3.24 13.68
N GLY A 85 1.63 -3.32 14.69
CA GLY A 85 1.58 -4.47 15.61
C GLY A 85 1.51 -5.82 14.88
N SER A 86 0.79 -5.87 13.75
CA SER A 86 1.02 -6.84 12.68
C SER A 86 1.36 -6.10 11.39
N SER A 87 2.61 -6.23 10.94
CA SER A 87 3.13 -5.47 9.79
C SER A 87 2.74 -6.05 8.43
N SER A 88 1.98 -7.16 8.39
CA SER A 88 1.50 -7.73 7.13
C SER A 88 0.30 -6.96 6.58
N VAL A 89 0.21 -6.86 5.27
CA VAL A 89 -0.99 -6.46 4.53
C VAL A 89 -1.77 -7.72 4.19
N LEU A 90 -2.94 -7.88 4.77
CA LEU A 90 -3.85 -9.01 4.52
C LEU A 90 -5.17 -8.49 3.95
N LEU A 91 -5.51 -8.92 2.74
CA LEU A 91 -6.82 -8.68 2.16
C LEU A 91 -7.75 -9.84 2.54
N GLN A 92 -8.78 -9.54 3.33
CA GLN A 92 -9.76 -10.55 3.78
C GLN A 92 -10.77 -10.95 2.71
N GLY A 93 -10.81 -10.24 1.57
CA GLY A 93 -11.68 -10.54 0.44
C GLY A 93 -11.00 -10.30 -0.91
N GLY A 94 -11.70 -10.61 -1.99
CA GLY A 94 -11.17 -10.47 -3.35
C GLY A 94 -10.04 -11.46 -3.64
N CYS A 95 -8.84 -10.97 -3.94
CA CYS A 95 -7.72 -11.84 -4.32
C CYS A 95 -7.04 -12.57 -3.14
N HIS A 96 -7.37 -12.22 -1.90
CA HIS A 96 -6.73 -12.76 -0.69
C HIS A 96 -5.20 -12.62 -0.69
N ALA A 97 -4.70 -11.44 -1.03
CA ALA A 97 -3.26 -11.16 -0.94
C ALA A 97 -2.83 -11.09 0.52
N HIS A 98 -1.66 -11.65 0.80
CA HIS A 98 -1.02 -11.58 2.11
C HIS A 98 0.50 -11.42 1.90
N PHE A 99 1.04 -10.27 2.32
CA PHE A 99 2.44 -9.92 2.10
C PHE A 99 2.91 -8.87 3.11
N PHE A 100 4.20 -8.59 3.10
CA PHE A 100 4.85 -7.49 3.80
C PHE A 100 5.50 -6.54 2.79
N ILE A 101 5.70 -5.30 3.20
CA ILE A 101 6.59 -4.35 2.51
C ILE A 101 7.75 -4.05 3.46
N ARG A 102 8.97 -4.41 3.05
CA ARG A 102 10.19 -4.24 3.84
C ARG A 102 11.31 -3.74 2.95
N ASP A 103 11.90 -2.62 3.29
CA ASP A 103 13.01 -1.98 2.56
C ASP A 103 12.76 -1.92 1.04
N GLY A 104 11.55 -1.50 0.66
CA GLY A 104 11.12 -1.38 -0.75
C GLY A 104 10.81 -2.71 -1.45
N GLU A 105 10.89 -3.85 -0.77
CA GLU A 105 10.59 -5.17 -1.31
C GLU A 105 9.24 -5.71 -0.82
N ILE A 106 8.53 -6.39 -1.73
CA ILE A 106 7.37 -7.21 -1.38
C ILE A 106 7.85 -8.60 -0.97
N VAL A 107 7.51 -8.98 0.26
CA VAL A 107 7.82 -10.28 0.84
C VAL A 107 6.52 -11.04 1.08
N GLU A 108 6.36 -12.21 0.48
CA GLU A 108 5.18 -13.06 0.75
C GLU A 108 5.16 -13.52 2.21
N ALA A 109 3.96 -13.63 2.77
CA ALA A 109 3.72 -13.98 4.18
C ALA A 109 3.46 -15.46 4.40
#